data_AF-A0A7S1JE54-F1
#
_entry.id   AF-A0A7S1JE54-F1
#
_cell.length_a   1.000
_cell.length_b   1.000
_cell.length_c   1.000
_cell.angle_alpha   90.00
_cell.angle_beta   90.00
_cell.angle_gamma   90.00
#
_symmetry.space_group_name_H-M   'P 1'
#
loop_
_entity.id
_entity.type
_entity.pdbx_description
1 polymer ?
#
loop_
_entity_poly.entity_id
_entity_poly.type
_entity_poly.pdbx_seq_one_letter_code
_entity_poly.pdbx_strand_id
1 'polypeptide(L)'
;VAEKAVEIQAMLPGPLLLEEAGPRTFCVMSNGLPYSLSTVLSHEIGKFNTLLHCLSQSLADLQKALQGLIVMSEVLDQTFDAVLRNAVPPSWQAVAYPSLMPLSAWVQDLVQRVDFVRSWLRRGEPTVFWLGGLFYPHGFITGVLQAYARQYHTSVDVLGLSFAVLAGEPPAAPPEAGVFVSGLHMDSCRWDPAARALADCLPGQAFAPLPVVLFRPQPHHKQPAGHVTLP
;
A
#
# COMPACT_ATOMS: atom_id res chain seq x y z
N VAL A 1 -28.04 5.39 7.86
CA VAL A 1 -27.27 4.52 6.94
C VAL A 1 -27.30 5.06 5.51
N ALA A 2 -28.46 5.44 4.97
CA ALA A 2 -28.56 6.06 3.64
C ALA A 2 -27.61 7.25 3.44
N GLU A 3 -27.63 8.25 4.34
CA GLU A 3 -26.73 9.42 4.28
C GLU A 3 -25.25 9.01 4.28
N LYS A 4 -24.84 8.16 5.23
CA LYS A 4 -23.47 7.62 5.28
C LYS A 4 -23.06 6.90 3.99
N ALA A 5 -23.96 6.15 3.36
CA ALA A 5 -23.66 5.47 2.11
C ALA A 5 -23.39 6.47 0.97
N VAL A 6 -24.16 7.56 0.91
CA VAL A 6 -23.96 8.67 -0.04
C VAL A 6 -22.64 9.38 0.22
N GLU A 7 -22.33 9.70 1.49
CA GLU A 7 -21.08 10.34 1.88
C GLU A 7 -19.86 9.50 1.51
N ILE A 8 -19.87 8.20 1.84
CA ILE A 8 -18.78 7.28 1.49
C ILE A 8 -18.65 7.22 -0.03
N GLN A 9 -19.76 7.09 -0.77
CA GLN A 9 -19.71 7.01 -2.22
C GLN A 9 -19.14 8.29 -2.86
N ALA A 10 -19.44 9.46 -2.31
CA ALA A 10 -18.90 10.74 -2.77
C ALA A 10 -17.39 10.89 -2.52
N MET A 11 -16.86 10.22 -1.49
CA MET A 11 -15.42 10.20 -1.20
C MET A 11 -14.64 9.23 -2.08
N LEU A 12 -15.29 8.24 -2.69
CA LEU A 12 -14.57 7.20 -3.43
C LEU A 12 -13.89 7.78 -4.67
N PRO A 13 -12.58 7.52 -4.85
CA PRO A 13 -11.89 7.92 -6.06
C PRO A 13 -12.44 7.12 -7.24
N GLY A 14 -12.38 7.72 -8.43
CA GLY A 14 -12.67 7.00 -9.68
C GLY A 14 -11.72 5.80 -9.89
N PRO A 15 -12.03 4.90 -10.83
CA PRO A 15 -11.14 3.81 -11.19
C PRO A 15 -9.78 4.34 -11.66
N LEU A 16 -8.75 3.50 -11.50
CA LEU A 16 -7.40 3.75 -12.01
C LEU A 16 -7.32 3.20 -13.44
N LEU A 17 -7.28 4.09 -14.43
CA LEU A 17 -7.22 3.67 -15.84
C LEU A 17 -5.78 3.68 -16.34
N LEU A 18 -5.35 2.61 -17.01
CA LEU A 18 -3.99 2.51 -17.57
C LEU A 18 -3.70 3.62 -18.61
N GLU A 19 -4.73 4.21 -19.21
CA GLU A 19 -4.62 5.36 -20.11
C GLU A 19 -4.13 6.63 -19.41
N GLU A 20 -4.29 6.73 -18.08
CA GLU A 20 -3.73 7.82 -17.28
C GLU A 20 -2.22 7.71 -17.07
N ALA A 21 -1.60 6.64 -17.56
CA ALA A 21 -0.18 6.39 -17.36
C ALA A 21 0.68 7.50 -17.95
N GLY A 22 1.61 7.99 -17.13
CA GLY A 22 2.65 8.90 -17.59
C GLY A 22 3.56 8.22 -18.62
N PRO A 23 4.26 9.02 -19.45
CA PRO A 23 5.11 8.49 -20.53
C PRO A 23 6.27 7.63 -20.04
N ARG A 24 6.61 7.70 -18.73
CA ARG A 24 7.70 6.97 -18.09
C ARG A 24 7.25 5.79 -17.24
N THR A 25 5.95 5.55 -17.09
CA THR A 25 5.41 4.60 -16.10
C THR A 25 5.44 3.15 -16.59
N PHE A 26 5.05 2.91 -17.84
CA PHE A 26 5.04 1.58 -18.47
C PHE A 26 6.09 1.49 -19.58
N CYS A 27 7.30 1.96 -19.32
CA CYS A 27 8.39 1.79 -20.26
C CYS A 27 8.82 0.33 -20.34
N VAL A 28 9.24 -0.08 -21.53
CA VAL A 28 9.81 -1.40 -21.79
C VAL A 28 11.33 -1.25 -21.81
N MET A 29 12.03 -2.17 -21.16
CA MET A 29 13.49 -2.22 -21.19
C MET A 29 13.99 -2.57 -22.59
N SER A 30 15.28 -2.36 -22.86
CA SER A 30 15.92 -2.67 -24.16
C SER A 30 15.81 -4.14 -24.58
N ASN A 31 15.51 -5.04 -23.64
CA ASN A 31 15.29 -6.47 -23.85
C ASN A 31 13.82 -6.87 -24.11
N GLY A 32 12.91 -5.91 -24.24
CA GLY A 32 11.48 -6.16 -24.51
C GLY A 32 10.64 -6.51 -23.28
N LEU A 33 11.22 -6.56 -22.07
CA LEU A 33 10.48 -6.80 -20.82
C LEU A 33 10.06 -5.49 -20.15
N PRO A 34 8.87 -5.41 -19.53
CA PRO A 34 8.51 -4.28 -18.69
C PRO A 34 9.45 -4.18 -17.48
N TYR A 35 9.68 -2.95 -17.00
CA TYR A 35 10.34 -2.75 -15.71
C TYR A 35 9.59 -3.53 -14.62
N SER A 36 10.32 -4.21 -13.73
CA SER A 36 9.72 -5.09 -12.71
C SER A 36 8.69 -4.37 -11.85
N LEU A 37 8.93 -3.10 -11.54
CA LEU A 37 8.02 -2.26 -10.77
C LEU A 37 6.77 -1.84 -11.55
N SER A 38 6.83 -1.74 -12.88
CA SER A 38 5.65 -1.52 -13.72
C SER A 38 4.69 -2.70 -13.66
N THR A 39 5.20 -3.94 -13.60
CA THR A 39 4.34 -5.13 -13.42
C THR A 39 3.66 -5.13 -12.05
N VAL A 40 4.39 -4.74 -10.99
CA VAL A 40 3.82 -4.57 -9.66
C VAL A 40 2.68 -3.55 -9.71
N LEU A 41 2.92 -2.38 -10.30
CA LEU A 41 1.91 -1.33 -10.43
C LEU A 41 0.65 -1.81 -11.17
N SER A 42 0.80 -2.55 -12.28
CA SER A 42 -0.36 -3.10 -13.01
C SER A 42 -1.20 -4.04 -12.14
N HIS A 43 -0.56 -4.89 -11.34
CA HIS A 43 -1.26 -5.80 -10.43
C HIS A 43 -1.97 -5.04 -9.30
N GLU A 44 -1.32 -4.03 -8.73
CA GLU A 44 -1.88 -3.15 -7.71
C GLU A 44 -3.12 -2.42 -8.24
N ILE A 45 -3.05 -1.83 -9.44
CA ILE A 45 -4.17 -1.16 -10.12
C ILE A 45 -5.35 -2.13 -10.28
N GLY A 46 -5.12 -3.36 -10.73
CA GLY A 46 -6.17 -4.36 -10.89
C GLY A 46 -6.88 -4.70 -9.58
N LYS A 47 -6.14 -4.80 -8.47
CA LYS A 47 -6.68 -5.07 -7.14
C LYS A 47 -7.51 -3.89 -6.62
N PHE A 48 -6.98 -2.66 -6.69
CA PHE A 48 -7.73 -1.46 -6.28
C PHE A 48 -8.99 -1.26 -7.11
N ASN A 49 -8.95 -1.47 -8.43
CA ASN A 49 -10.13 -1.36 -9.28
C ASN A 49 -11.21 -2.39 -8.93
N THR A 50 -10.81 -3.63 -8.62
CA THR A 50 -11.76 -4.67 -8.16
C THR A 50 -12.45 -4.24 -6.86
N LEU A 51 -11.68 -3.71 -5.90
CA LEU A 51 -12.20 -3.20 -4.64
C LEU A 51 -13.14 -1.99 -4.85
N LEU A 52 -12.71 -0.97 -5.60
CA LEU A 52 -13.50 0.22 -5.89
C LEU A 52 -14.82 -0.12 -6.59
N HIS A 53 -14.79 -1.06 -7.55
CA HIS A 53 -15.99 -1.54 -8.22
C HIS A 53 -16.96 -2.22 -7.24
N CYS A 54 -16.45 -3.10 -6.37
CA CYS A 54 -17.24 -3.76 -5.34
C CYS A 54 -17.91 -2.74 -4.40
N LEU A 55 -17.17 -1.74 -3.92
CA LEU A 55 -17.70 -0.69 -3.05
C LEU A 55 -18.78 0.14 -3.75
N SER A 56 -18.48 0.65 -4.95
CA SER A 56 -19.39 1.50 -5.70
C SER A 56 -20.70 0.77 -5.99
N GLN A 57 -20.63 -0.49 -6.41
CA GLN A 57 -21.82 -1.30 -6.71
C GLN A 57 -22.61 -1.60 -5.43
N SER A 58 -21.94 -2.04 -4.36
CA SER A 58 -22.59 -2.35 -3.08
C SER A 58 -23.31 -1.14 -2.48
N LEU A 59 -22.68 0.05 -2.54
CA LEU A 59 -23.26 1.30 -2.02
C LEU A 59 -24.46 1.77 -2.86
N ALA A 60 -24.38 1.64 -4.19
CA ALA A 60 -25.48 1.99 -5.08
C ALA A 60 -26.69 1.06 -4.87
N ASP A 61 -26.43 -0.24 -4.73
CA ASP A 61 -27.49 -1.22 -4.52
C ASP A 61 -28.09 -1.08 -3.11
N LEU A 62 -27.28 -0.81 -2.08
CA LEU A 62 -27.77 -0.51 -0.74
C LEU A 62 -28.72 0.70 -0.73
N GLN A 63 -28.38 1.78 -1.47
CA GLN A 63 -29.25 2.95 -1.57
C GLN A 63 -30.57 2.63 -2.27
N LYS A 64 -30.54 1.86 -3.38
CA LYS A 64 -31.76 1.40 -4.05
C LYS A 64 -32.62 0.52 -3.16
N ALA A 65 -32.00 -0.36 -2.37
CA ALA A 65 -32.71 -1.24 -1.44
C ALA A 65 -33.42 -0.44 -0.35
N LEU A 66 -32.75 0.60 0.19
CA LEU A 66 -33.34 1.49 1.19
C LEU A 66 -34.49 2.34 0.64
N GLN A 67 -34.52 2.60 -0.67
CA GLN A 67 -35.64 3.25 -1.36
C GLN A 67 -36.76 2.27 -1.76
N GLY A 68 -36.60 0.97 -1.50
CA GLY A 68 -37.55 -0.06 -1.91
C GLY A 68 -37.53 -0.39 -3.41
N LEU A 69 -36.49 0.04 -4.15
CA LEU A 69 -36.34 -0.19 -5.59
C LEU A 69 -35.78 -1.59 -5.91
N ILE A 70 -35.05 -2.19 -4.99
CA ILE A 70 -34.56 -3.57 -5.09
C ILE A 70 -34.80 -4.32 -3.78
N VAL A 71 -34.83 -5.65 -3.86
CA VAL A 71 -35.00 -6.51 -2.68
C VAL A 71 -33.72 -6.51 -1.85
N MET A 72 -33.88 -6.40 -0.52
CA MET A 72 -32.78 -6.56 0.43
C MET A 72 -32.29 -8.01 0.40
N SER A 73 -31.10 -8.23 -0.16
CA SER A 73 -30.42 -9.52 -0.13
C SER A 73 -29.66 -9.69 1.20
N GLU A 74 -29.28 -10.92 1.53
CA GLU A 74 -28.46 -11.19 2.73
C GLU A 74 -27.15 -10.40 2.73
N VAL A 75 -26.49 -10.25 1.57
CA VAL A 75 -25.25 -9.47 1.44
C VAL A 75 -25.50 -7.98 1.69
N LEU A 76 -26.62 -7.44 1.20
CA LEU A 76 -26.98 -6.04 1.43
C LEU A 76 -27.37 -5.77 2.88
N ASP A 77 -28.05 -6.72 3.53
CA ASP A 77 -28.41 -6.64 4.94
C ASP A 77 -27.16 -6.64 5.84
N GLN A 78 -26.22 -7.56 5.58
CA GLN A 78 -24.92 -7.57 6.26
C GLN A 78 -24.13 -6.28 6.02
N THR A 79 -24.20 -5.71 4.82
CA THR A 79 -23.57 -4.43 4.48
C THR A 79 -24.22 -3.29 5.25
N PHE A 80 -25.55 -3.26 5.34
CA PHE A 80 -26.31 -2.29 6.12
C PHE A 80 -25.89 -2.30 7.60
N ASP A 81 -25.87 -3.49 8.21
CA ASP A 81 -25.49 -3.68 9.61
C ASP A 81 -24.04 -3.30 9.89
N ALA A 82 -23.13 -3.61 8.97
CA ALA A 82 -21.72 -3.24 9.09
C ALA A 82 -21.54 -1.73 9.02
N VAL A 83 -22.18 -1.06 8.04
CA VAL A 83 -22.14 0.41 7.91
C VAL A 83 -22.77 1.09 9.13
N LEU A 84 -23.86 0.55 9.67
CA LEU A 84 -24.48 1.04 10.90
C LEU A 84 -23.51 0.98 12.08
N ARG A 85 -22.77 -0.12 12.21
CA ARG A 85 -21.78 -0.37 13.27
C ARG A 85 -20.40 0.26 13.01
N ASN A 86 -20.24 1.06 11.95
CA ASN A 86 -18.95 1.65 11.55
C ASN A 86 -17.86 0.57 11.32
N ALA A 87 -18.25 -0.60 10.81
CA ALA A 87 -17.38 -1.70 10.46
C ALA A 87 -17.34 -1.90 8.94
N VAL A 88 -16.23 -2.42 8.42
CA VAL A 88 -16.11 -2.75 6.99
C VAL A 88 -16.96 -4.01 6.69
N PRO A 89 -17.89 -3.97 5.72
CA PRO A 89 -18.67 -5.12 5.29
C PRO A 89 -17.81 -6.35 4.90
N PRO A 90 -18.26 -7.59 5.19
CA PRO A 90 -17.52 -8.81 4.84
C PRO A 90 -17.25 -8.95 3.33
N SER A 91 -18.20 -8.53 2.49
CA SER A 91 -18.07 -8.53 1.03
C SER A 91 -16.90 -7.66 0.56
N TRP A 92 -16.66 -6.52 1.23
CA TRP A 92 -15.53 -5.64 0.91
C TRP A 92 -14.23 -6.22 1.46
N GLN A 93 -14.24 -6.77 2.68
CA GLN A 93 -13.07 -7.41 3.28
C GLN A 93 -12.53 -8.57 2.42
N ALA A 94 -13.41 -9.35 1.78
CA ALA A 94 -13.02 -10.47 0.93
C ALA A 94 -12.16 -10.07 -0.29
N VAL A 95 -12.29 -8.82 -0.74
CA VAL A 95 -11.53 -8.28 -1.88
C VAL A 95 -10.60 -7.14 -1.47
N ALA A 96 -10.50 -6.83 -0.17
CA ALA A 96 -9.67 -5.77 0.39
C ALA A 96 -8.34 -6.32 0.96
N TYR A 97 -7.48 -5.39 1.36
CA TYR A 97 -6.32 -5.67 2.19
C TYR A 97 -6.76 -5.87 3.66
N PRO A 98 -6.07 -6.71 4.45
CA PRO A 98 -6.37 -6.89 5.87
C PRO A 98 -6.28 -5.57 6.65
N SER A 99 -7.28 -5.29 7.48
CA SER A 99 -7.33 -4.09 8.31
C SER A 99 -8.20 -4.31 9.54
N LEU A 100 -7.84 -3.62 10.63
CA LEU A 100 -8.64 -3.52 11.85
C LEU A 100 -9.24 -2.13 12.04
N MET A 101 -9.12 -1.26 11.03
CA MET A 101 -9.63 0.11 11.09
C MET A 101 -11.17 0.13 11.06
N PRO A 102 -11.80 1.07 11.81
CA PRO A 102 -13.22 1.33 11.62
C PRO A 102 -13.50 1.87 10.22
N LEU A 103 -14.73 1.71 9.73
CA LEU A 103 -15.13 2.02 8.36
C LEU A 103 -14.75 3.44 7.92
N SER A 104 -15.01 4.44 8.76
CA SER A 104 -14.67 5.85 8.48
C SER A 104 -13.17 6.07 8.23
N ALA A 105 -12.31 5.52 9.11
CA ALA A 105 -10.85 5.60 8.94
C ALA A 105 -10.37 4.75 7.76
N TRP A 106 -10.99 3.58 7.54
CA TRP A 106 -10.64 2.69 6.45
C TRP A 106 -10.93 3.31 5.07
N VAL A 107 -12.05 4.02 4.91
CA VAL A 107 -12.35 4.75 3.65
C VAL A 107 -11.32 5.86 3.41
N GLN A 108 -10.92 6.60 4.44
CA GLN A 108 -9.89 7.65 4.31
C GLN A 108 -8.53 7.07 3.93
N ASP A 109 -8.16 5.94 4.51
CA ASP A 109 -6.94 5.19 4.17
C ASP A 109 -7.02 4.66 2.73
N LEU A 110 -8.15 4.10 2.31
CA LEU A 110 -8.37 3.66 0.92
C LEU A 110 -8.17 4.80 -0.09
N VAL A 111 -8.73 5.98 0.18
CA VAL A 111 -8.56 7.17 -0.69
C VAL A 111 -7.08 7.52 -0.82
N GLN A 112 -6.35 7.60 0.29
CA GLN A 112 -4.90 7.89 0.28
C GLN A 112 -4.10 6.85 -0.50
N ARG A 113 -4.44 5.56 -0.38
CA ARG A 113 -3.78 4.47 -1.12
C ARG A 113 -4.00 4.60 -2.63
N VAL A 114 -5.25 4.83 -3.04
CA VAL A 114 -5.58 5.00 -4.45
C VAL A 114 -4.89 6.25 -5.01
N ASP A 115 -4.82 7.33 -4.24
CA ASP A 115 -4.11 8.54 -4.65
C ASP A 115 -2.60 8.33 -4.77
N PHE A 116 -1.99 7.55 -3.88
CA PHE A 116 -0.60 7.14 -3.98
C PHE A 116 -0.34 6.34 -5.27
N VAL A 117 -1.17 5.32 -5.55
CA VAL A 117 -1.06 4.50 -6.78
C VAL A 117 -1.34 5.33 -8.02
N ARG A 118 -2.32 6.24 -7.99
CA ARG A 118 -2.62 7.18 -9.09
C ARG A 118 -1.46 8.13 -9.36
N SER A 119 -0.80 8.63 -8.31
CA SER A 119 0.38 9.47 -8.44
C SER A 119 1.52 8.68 -9.10
N TRP A 120 1.76 7.45 -8.66
CA TRP A 120 2.73 6.55 -9.29
C TRP A 120 2.38 6.29 -10.77
N LEU A 121 1.11 6.03 -11.07
CA LEU A 121 0.62 5.84 -12.43
C LEU A 121 0.89 7.04 -13.34
N ARG A 122 0.53 8.25 -12.90
CA ARG A 122 0.60 9.48 -13.70
C ARG A 122 2.00 10.08 -13.79
N ARG A 123 2.78 10.05 -12.69
CA ARG A 123 4.06 10.76 -12.56
C ARG A 123 5.27 9.85 -12.76
N GLY A 124 5.09 8.53 -12.70
CA GLY A 124 6.15 7.54 -12.67
C GLY A 124 6.55 7.16 -11.24
N GLU A 125 7.62 6.40 -11.10
CA GLU A 125 8.06 5.82 -9.83
C GLU A 125 8.25 6.88 -8.73
N PRO A 126 7.64 6.71 -7.55
CA PRO A 126 7.82 7.64 -6.44
C PRO A 126 9.23 7.51 -5.86
N THR A 127 9.79 8.61 -5.37
CA THR A 127 11.08 8.62 -4.66
C THR A 127 11.03 7.81 -3.38
N VAL A 128 9.91 7.90 -2.66
CA VAL A 128 9.66 7.14 -1.42
C VAL A 128 8.37 6.36 -1.60
N PHE A 129 8.45 5.04 -1.49
CA PHE A 129 7.31 4.14 -1.57
C PHE A 129 6.61 4.04 -0.23
N TRP A 130 5.28 4.22 -0.21
CA TRP A 130 4.48 3.93 0.97
C TRP A 130 4.14 2.43 0.99
N LEU A 131 4.98 1.62 1.64
CA LEU A 131 4.83 0.16 1.64
C LEU A 131 3.53 -0.26 2.30
N GLY A 132 3.16 0.42 3.39
CA GLY A 132 1.89 0.21 4.07
C GLY A 132 0.67 0.55 3.22
N GLY A 133 0.82 1.28 2.11
CA GLY A 133 -0.24 1.66 1.18
C GLY A 133 -0.48 0.66 0.05
N LEU A 134 0.44 -0.29 -0.18
CA LEU A 134 0.32 -1.31 -1.23
C LEU A 134 -0.62 -2.44 -0.82
N PHE A 135 -1.24 -3.07 -1.81
CA PHE A 135 -2.08 -4.24 -1.66
C PHE A 135 -1.25 -5.51 -1.45
N TYR A 136 -0.12 -5.64 -2.15
CA TYR A 136 0.78 -6.78 -2.05
C TYR A 136 2.25 -6.38 -1.84
N PRO A 137 2.62 -5.99 -0.59
CA PRO A 137 3.98 -5.59 -0.24
C PRO A 137 5.06 -6.61 -0.61
N HIS A 138 4.78 -7.91 -0.47
CA HIS A 138 5.74 -8.97 -0.80
C HIS A 138 6.08 -9.01 -2.30
N GLY A 139 5.10 -8.76 -3.17
CA GLY A 139 5.34 -8.67 -4.62
C GLY A 139 6.16 -7.44 -4.99
N PHE A 140 5.95 -6.33 -4.28
CA PHE A 140 6.79 -5.15 -4.42
C PHE A 140 8.25 -5.45 -4.06
N ILE A 141 8.50 -6.09 -2.92
CA ILE A 141 9.86 -6.47 -2.51
C ILE A 141 10.53 -7.38 -3.55
N THR A 142 9.81 -8.39 -4.03
CA THR A 142 10.30 -9.26 -5.12
C THR A 142 10.59 -8.45 -6.39
N GLY A 143 9.73 -7.49 -6.74
CA GLY A 143 9.92 -6.58 -7.86
C GLY A 143 11.18 -5.73 -7.74
N VAL A 144 11.49 -5.22 -6.54
CA VAL A 144 12.72 -4.47 -6.24
C VAL A 144 13.96 -5.36 -6.41
N LEU A 145 13.94 -6.58 -5.88
CA LEU A 145 15.03 -7.54 -6.04
C LEU A 145 15.27 -7.89 -7.52
N GLN A 146 14.20 -8.10 -8.28
CA GLN A 146 14.29 -8.37 -9.72
C GLN A 146 14.82 -7.17 -10.51
N ALA A 147 14.38 -5.95 -10.18
CA ALA A 147 14.89 -4.73 -10.82
C ALA A 147 16.41 -4.59 -10.60
N TYR A 148 16.87 -4.82 -9.36
CA TYR A 148 18.29 -4.81 -9.03
C TYR A 148 19.06 -5.93 -9.74
N ALA A 149 18.56 -7.16 -9.70
CA ALA A 149 19.17 -8.31 -10.39
C ALA A 149 19.40 -8.03 -11.89
N ARG A 150 18.42 -7.39 -12.55
CA ARG A 150 18.50 -7.01 -13.96
C ARG A 150 19.51 -5.88 -14.20
N GLN A 151 19.52 -4.85 -13.37
CA GLN A 151 20.44 -3.71 -13.50
C GLN A 151 21.90 -4.11 -13.28
N TYR A 152 22.16 -5.01 -12.33
CA TYR A 152 23.51 -5.43 -11.93
C TYR A 152 23.90 -6.83 -12.45
N HIS A 153 23.14 -7.39 -13.41
CA HIS A 153 23.37 -8.70 -14.02
C HIS A 153 23.68 -9.82 -13.01
N THR A 154 22.93 -9.86 -11.91
CA THR A 154 23.10 -10.81 -10.80
C THR A 154 21.88 -11.72 -10.69
N SER A 155 22.04 -12.94 -10.15
CA SER A 155 20.88 -13.82 -9.88
C SER A 155 20.06 -13.30 -8.69
N VAL A 156 18.73 -13.36 -8.79
CA VAL A 156 17.83 -13.00 -7.68
C VAL A 156 18.06 -13.90 -6.45
N ASP A 157 18.44 -15.16 -6.66
CA ASP A 157 18.59 -16.16 -5.58
C ASP A 157 19.73 -15.85 -4.61
N VAL A 158 20.71 -15.05 -5.03
CA VAL A 158 21.84 -14.66 -4.17
C VAL A 158 21.63 -13.30 -3.50
N LEU A 159 20.52 -12.62 -3.78
CA LEU A 159 20.23 -11.30 -3.23
C LEU A 159 19.52 -11.42 -1.88
N GLY A 160 20.03 -10.69 -0.89
CA GLY A 160 19.30 -10.36 0.33
C GLY A 160 18.98 -8.88 0.38
N LEU A 161 18.19 -8.46 1.37
CA LEU A 161 17.92 -7.05 1.64
C LEU A 161 18.69 -6.60 2.88
N SER A 162 19.38 -5.47 2.75
CA SER A 162 19.83 -4.70 3.89
C SER A 162 18.94 -3.49 4.09
N PHE A 163 18.77 -3.11 5.36
CA PHE A 163 17.90 -2.03 5.78
C PHE A 163 18.74 -0.95 6.45
N ALA A 164 18.52 0.31 6.08
CA ALA A 164 19.13 1.45 6.74
C ALA A 164 18.07 2.51 7.04
N VAL A 165 17.86 2.82 8.32
CA VAL A 165 16.93 3.88 8.73
C VAL A 165 17.57 5.24 8.43
N LEU A 166 16.85 6.10 7.70
CA LEU A 166 17.29 7.45 7.41
C LEU A 166 17.04 8.36 8.62
N ALA A 167 17.98 9.26 8.87
CA ALA A 167 17.80 10.34 9.83
C ALA A 167 17.36 11.61 9.09
N GLY A 168 16.32 12.27 9.56
CA GLY A 168 15.87 13.56 9.04
C GLY A 168 14.76 13.47 7.99
N GLU A 169 14.73 14.46 7.10
CA GLU A 169 13.68 14.65 6.10
C GLU A 169 13.72 13.59 4.97
N PRO A 170 12.55 13.31 4.35
CA PRO A 170 12.48 12.37 3.25
C PRO A 170 13.36 12.84 2.06
N PRO A 171 14.09 11.92 1.42
CA PRO A 171 14.99 12.26 0.32
C PRO A 171 14.21 12.77 -0.90
N ALA A 172 14.75 13.79 -1.57
CA ALA A 172 14.16 14.37 -2.78
C ALA A 172 14.49 13.59 -4.06
N ALA A 173 15.56 12.78 -4.05
CA ALA A 173 16.02 11.98 -5.18
C ALA A 173 16.02 10.48 -4.85
N PRO A 174 15.78 9.60 -5.84
CA PRO A 174 15.83 8.16 -5.62
C PRO A 174 17.24 7.68 -5.23
N PRO A 175 17.38 6.55 -4.53
CA PRO A 175 18.68 6.02 -4.17
C PRO A 175 19.40 5.46 -5.41
N GLU A 176 20.73 5.40 -5.36
CA GLU A 176 21.54 4.77 -6.43
C GLU A 176 21.23 3.27 -6.58
N ALA A 177 20.88 2.62 -5.47
CA ALA A 177 20.53 1.20 -5.42
C ALA A 177 19.45 0.95 -4.36
N GLY A 178 18.36 0.29 -4.75
CA GLY A 178 17.25 -0.07 -3.88
C GLY A 178 16.10 0.94 -3.93
N VAL A 179 15.32 1.01 -2.85
CA VAL A 179 14.16 1.90 -2.75
C VAL A 179 14.04 2.50 -1.35
N PHE A 180 13.53 3.73 -1.25
CA PHE A 180 13.13 4.29 0.04
C PHE A 180 11.71 3.88 0.37
N VAL A 181 11.47 3.48 1.62
CA VAL A 181 10.19 2.97 2.11
C VAL A 181 9.73 3.80 3.30
N SER A 182 8.44 4.11 3.33
CA SER A 182 7.75 4.81 4.42
C SER A 182 6.46 4.10 4.84
N GLY A 183 5.87 4.57 5.95
CA GLY A 183 4.62 4.05 6.50
C GLY A 183 4.76 2.77 7.31
N LEU A 184 5.99 2.46 7.74
CA LEU A 184 6.28 1.40 8.70
C LEU A 184 6.03 1.93 10.13
N HIS A 185 5.52 1.04 10.98
CA HIS A 185 5.26 1.33 12.38
C HIS A 185 5.95 0.28 13.23
N MET A 186 6.38 0.70 14.42
CA MET A 186 6.98 -0.16 15.43
C MET A 186 5.97 -0.34 16.55
N ASP A 187 5.75 -1.60 16.96
CA ASP A 187 4.95 -1.95 18.13
C ASP A 187 5.88 -2.10 19.34
N SER A 188 5.51 -1.48 20.46
CA SER A 188 6.16 -1.63 21.77
C SER A 188 7.62 -1.16 21.83
N CYS A 189 8.13 -0.56 20.75
CA CYS A 189 9.40 0.14 20.68
C CYS A 189 9.30 1.35 19.74
N ARG A 190 10.27 2.25 19.81
CA ARG A 190 10.41 3.40 18.92
C ARG A 190 11.84 3.49 18.39
N TRP A 191 12.01 4.13 17.25
CA TRP A 191 13.33 4.53 16.78
C TRP A 191 13.73 5.87 17.41
N ASP A 192 14.88 5.91 18.09
CA ASP A 192 15.48 7.14 18.57
C ASP A 192 16.43 7.72 17.50
N PRO A 193 16.08 8.86 16.87
CA PRO A 193 16.90 9.44 15.81
C PRO A 193 18.25 9.99 16.31
N ALA A 194 18.34 10.40 17.59
CA ALA A 194 19.56 10.93 18.18
C ALA A 194 20.54 9.81 18.54
N ALA A 195 20.03 8.74 19.18
CA ALA A 195 20.84 7.58 19.54
C ALA A 195 21.07 6.61 18.36
N ARG A 196 20.30 6.73 17.28
CA ARG A 196 20.26 5.78 16.14
C ARG A 196 20.06 4.34 16.61
N ALA A 197 19.17 4.17 17.57
CA ALA A 197 18.92 2.91 18.24
C ALA A 197 17.43 2.76 18.58
N LEU A 198 17.02 1.53 18.90
CA LEU A 198 15.71 1.27 19.46
C LEU A 198 15.64 1.79 20.89
N ALA A 199 14.52 2.43 21.21
CA ALA A 199 14.18 2.86 22.55
C ALA A 199 12.77 2.37 22.91
N ASP A 200 12.45 2.38 24.20
CA ASP A 200 11.12 1.99 24.68
C ASP A 200 10.03 2.92 24.12
N CYS A 201 8.79 2.45 24.07
CA CYS A 201 7.67 3.32 23.72
C CYS A 201 7.47 4.46 24.72
N LEU A 202 6.96 5.59 24.24
CA LEU A 202 6.51 6.67 25.11
C LEU A 202 5.19 6.28 25.81
N PRO A 203 4.92 6.77 27.03
CA PRO A 203 3.66 6.50 27.71
C PRO A 203 2.45 6.86 26.84
N GLY A 204 1.55 5.89 26.61
CA GLY A 204 0.36 6.07 25.78
C GLY A 204 0.57 5.94 24.27
N GLN A 205 1.78 5.64 23.80
CA GLN A 205 2.08 5.43 22.37
C GLN A 205 2.59 4.00 22.14
N ALA A 206 1.66 3.05 22.02
CA ALA A 206 2.01 1.65 21.73
C ALA A 206 2.64 1.48 20.34
N PHE A 207 2.19 2.30 19.38
CA PHE A 207 2.72 2.31 18.02
C PHE A 207 3.50 3.60 17.75
N ALA A 208 4.74 3.46 17.30
CA ALA A 208 5.59 4.58 16.89
C ALA A 208 5.88 4.52 15.38
N PRO A 209 5.80 5.63 14.64
CA PRO A 209 6.18 5.64 13.23
C PRO A 209 7.68 5.40 13.08
N LEU A 210 8.06 4.51 12.18
CA LEU A 210 9.46 4.34 11.78
C LEU A 210 9.79 5.38 10.70
N PRO A 211 10.94 6.07 10.79
CA PRO A 211 11.40 6.95 9.72
C PRO A 211 11.58 6.21 8.40
N VAL A 212 11.82 6.96 7.33
CA VAL A 212 12.07 6.38 6.01
C VAL A 212 13.23 5.39 6.10
N VAL A 213 13.05 4.20 5.53
CA VAL A 213 14.05 3.14 5.51
C VAL A 213 14.50 2.89 4.07
N LEU A 214 15.81 2.86 3.85
CA LEU A 214 16.38 2.38 2.61
C LEU A 214 16.37 0.85 2.60
N PHE A 215 15.68 0.27 1.62
CA PHE A 215 15.69 -1.14 1.33
C PHE A 215 16.69 -1.36 0.20
N ARG A 216 17.87 -1.90 0.52
CA ARG A 216 18.96 -2.06 -0.44
C ARG A 216 19.22 -3.55 -0.71
N PRO A 217 18.99 -4.01 -1.96
CA PRO A 217 19.43 -5.34 -2.36
C PRO A 217 20.96 -5.47 -2.30
N GLN A 218 21.45 -6.59 -1.79
CA GLN A 218 22.88 -6.89 -1.67
C GLN A 218 23.15 -8.38 -2.00
N PRO A 219 24.12 -8.68 -2.88
CA PRO A 219 24.56 -10.06 -3.11
C PRO A 219 25.18 -10.65 -1.85
N HIS A 220 24.83 -11.90 -1.53
CA HIS A 220 25.35 -12.65 -0.39
C HIS A 220 25.26 -11.88 0.93
N HIS A 221 24.15 -11.17 1.16
CA HIS A 221 23.95 -10.40 2.37
C HIS A 221 24.11 -11.30 3.60
N LYS A 222 25.14 -11.02 4.40
CA LYS A 222 25.32 -11.62 5.72
C LYS A 222 24.77 -10.66 6.75
N GLN A 223 23.90 -11.16 7.61
CA GLN A 223 23.38 -10.37 8.71
C GLN A 223 24.54 -9.97 9.62
N PRO A 224 24.67 -8.68 9.98
CA PRO A 224 25.74 -8.24 10.87
C PRO A 224 25.61 -8.90 12.25
N ALA A 225 26.73 -9.02 12.96
CA ALA A 225 26.75 -9.50 14.34
C ALA A 225 25.92 -8.56 15.23
N GLY A 226 24.97 -9.11 15.99
CA GLY A 226 24.06 -8.33 16.84
C GLY A 226 22.84 -7.75 16.12
N HIS A 227 22.51 -8.20 14.90
CA HIS A 227 21.24 -7.85 14.27
C HIS A 227 20.06 -8.40 15.09
N VAL A 228 18.98 -7.63 15.14
CA VAL A 228 17.70 -8.05 15.72
C VAL A 228 16.74 -8.24 14.56
N THR A 229 16.18 -9.44 14.43
CA THR A 229 15.10 -9.69 13.48
C THR A 229 13.79 -9.30 14.15
N LEU A 230 13.10 -8.32 13.59
CA LEU A 230 11.75 -7.94 14.00
C LEU A 230 10.74 -8.75 13.15
N PRO A 231 9.68 -9.29 13.76
CA PRO A 231 8.66 -10.07 13.06
C PRO A 231 7.79 -9.22 12.13
#